data_AF-A0A5E4ICT0-F1
#
_entry.id   AF-A0A5E4ICT0-F1
#
_cell.length_a   1.000
_cell.length_b   1.000
_cell.length_c   1.000
_cell.angle_alpha   90.00
_cell.angle_beta   90.00
_cell.angle_gamma   90.00
#
_symmetry.space_group_name_H-M   'P 1'
#
loop_
_entity.id
_entity.type
_entity.pdbx_description
1 polymer ?
#
loop_
_entity_poly.entity_id
_entity_poly.type
_entity_poly.pdbx_seq_one_letter_code
_entity_poly.pdbx_strand_id
1 'polypeptide(L)'
;MRSDLQLDKARARSPSNADLSGEHFVELIEERIRDCEAWEGKLRSQGNFKEADRMMKTKEQMLKSLKRLNGINQRANKQNI
;
A
#
# COMPACT_ATOMS: atom_id res chain seq x y z
N MET A 1 12.06 -23.37 37.46
CA MET A 1 12.65 -22.86 36.20
C MET A 1 12.52 -23.96 35.16
N ARG A 2 11.97 -23.82 33.96
CA ARG A 2 11.52 -22.68 33.15
C ARG A 2 10.10 -22.99 32.65
N SER A 3 9.21 -22.00 32.72
CA SER A 3 7.87 -22.07 32.17
C SER A 3 7.97 -21.96 30.64
N ASP A 4 7.55 -23.00 29.93
CA ASP A 4 7.40 -22.99 28.48
C ASP A 4 6.39 -21.91 28.08
N LEU A 5 6.93 -20.86 27.48
CA LEU A 5 6.22 -19.69 27.00
C LEU A 5 5.26 -20.11 25.89
N GLN A 6 3.98 -19.89 26.17
CA GLN A 6 2.87 -19.81 25.24
C GLN A 6 3.29 -19.16 23.91
N LEU A 7 3.58 -19.99 22.91
CA LEU A 7 3.47 -19.57 21.51
C LEU A 7 2.06 -19.90 21.07
N ASP A 8 1.15 -19.01 21.46
CA ASP A 8 -0.20 -18.92 20.95
C ASP A 8 -0.12 -19.04 19.42
N LYS A 9 -0.59 -20.17 18.90
CA LYS A 9 -0.83 -20.38 17.47
C LYS A 9 -2.00 -19.49 17.06
N ALA A 10 -1.80 -18.18 17.11
CA ALA A 10 -2.43 -17.25 16.19
C ALA A 10 -1.87 -17.59 14.81
N ARG A 11 -2.38 -18.70 14.27
CA ARG A 11 -2.32 -19.08 12.87
C ARG A 11 -2.68 -17.83 12.11
N ALA A 12 -1.66 -17.08 11.67
CA ALA A 12 -1.80 -16.06 10.66
C ALA A 12 -2.44 -16.80 9.49
N ARG A 13 -3.77 -16.74 9.44
CA ARG A 13 -4.58 -17.22 8.34
C ARG A 13 -4.18 -16.28 7.22
N SER A 14 -3.14 -16.68 6.48
CA SER A 14 -2.84 -16.08 5.19
C SER A 14 -4.19 -15.99 4.48
N PRO A 15 -4.63 -14.78 4.08
CA PRO A 15 -5.89 -14.64 3.37
C PRO A 15 -5.82 -15.62 2.20
N SER A 16 -6.73 -16.58 2.22
CA SER A 16 -6.78 -17.73 1.34
C SER A 16 -6.81 -17.23 -0.09
N ASN A 17 -5.66 -17.22 -0.79
CA ASN A 17 -5.47 -16.85 -2.20
C ASN A 17 -6.67 -16.11 -2.76
N ALA A 18 -7.00 -14.96 -2.15
CA ALA A 18 -7.99 -14.10 -2.74
C ALA A 18 -7.39 -13.81 -4.10
N ASP A 19 -8.19 -13.94 -5.14
CA ASP A 19 -7.79 -13.57 -6.49
C ASP A 19 -7.58 -12.06 -6.46
N LEU A 20 -6.46 -11.62 -5.87
CA LEU A 20 -6.06 -10.24 -5.72
C LEU A 20 -5.60 -9.84 -7.11
N SER A 21 -6.58 -9.62 -7.98
CA SER A 21 -6.37 -9.22 -9.34
C SER A 21 -5.52 -7.95 -9.35
N GLY A 22 -4.83 -7.69 -10.46
CA GLY A 22 -4.09 -6.43 -10.63
C GLY A 22 -4.96 -5.20 -10.36
N GLU A 23 -6.29 -5.30 -10.58
CA GLU A 23 -7.26 -4.24 -10.29
C GLU A 23 -7.41 -4.00 -8.78
N HIS A 24 -7.50 -5.05 -7.98
CA HIS A 24 -7.58 -4.91 -6.53
C HIS A 24 -6.30 -4.28 -5.94
N PHE A 25 -5.13 -4.61 -6.49
CA PHE A 25 -3.88 -3.93 -6.12
C PHE A 25 -3.87 -2.44 -6.50
N VAL A 26 -4.46 -2.08 -7.63
CA VAL A 26 -4.63 -0.68 -8.04
C VAL A 26 -5.53 0.06 -7.05
N GLU A 27 -6.68 -0.50 -6.70
CA GLU A 27 -7.62 0.07 -5.72
C GLU A 27 -6.96 0.33 -4.36
N LEU A 28 -6.21 -0.65 -3.84
CA LEU A 28 -5.50 -0.51 -2.57
C LEU A 28 -4.44 0.60 -2.60
N ILE A 29 -3.73 0.75 -3.72
CA ILE A 29 -2.74 1.83 -3.88
C ILE A 29 -3.43 3.18 -3.94
N GLU A 30 -4.55 3.29 -4.66
CA GLU A 30 -5.34 4.53 -4.73
C GLU A 30 -5.92 4.93 -3.38
N GLU A 31 -6.45 3.99 -2.61
CA GLU A 31 -6.92 4.22 -1.25
C GLU A 31 -5.79 4.73 -0.35
N ARG A 32 -4.63 4.05 -0.40
CA ARG A 32 -3.48 4.47 0.41
C ARG A 32 -2.95 5.85 0.03
N ILE A 33 -3.02 6.24 -1.25
CA ILE A 33 -2.65 7.59 -1.70
C ILE A 33 -3.56 8.64 -1.03
N ARG A 34 -4.88 8.40 -0.97
CA ARG A 34 -5.82 9.30 -0.29
C ARG A 34 -5.53 9.43 1.20
N ASP A 35 -5.20 8.32 1.87
CA ASP A 35 -4.78 8.33 3.28
C ASP A 35 -3.53 9.19 3.48
N CYS A 36 -2.53 9.05 2.61
CA CYS A 36 -1.30 9.84 2.67
C CYS A 36 -1.59 11.34 2.53
N GLU A 37 -2.53 11.75 1.68
CA GLU A 37 -2.91 13.16 1.51
C GLU A 37 -3.61 13.73 2.75
N ALA A 38 -4.55 12.98 3.32
CA ALA A 38 -5.23 13.36 4.55
C ALA A 38 -4.22 13.49 5.71
N TRP A 39 -3.28 12.56 5.81
CA TRP A 39 -2.26 12.58 6.84
C TRP A 39 -1.24 13.70 6.63
N GLU A 40 -0.80 13.96 5.39
CA GLU A 40 0.05 15.10 5.05
C GLU A 40 -0.60 16.42 5.47
N GLY A 41 -1.88 16.61 5.19
CA GLY A 41 -2.65 17.78 5.62
C GLY A 41 -2.69 17.95 7.14
N LYS A 42 -2.91 16.84 7.87
CA LYS A 42 -2.89 16.82 9.33
C LYS A 42 -1.51 17.16 9.90
N LEU A 43 -0.44 16.65 9.29
CA LEU A 43 0.93 16.92 9.74
C LEU A 43 1.31 18.39 9.49
N ARG A 44 0.91 18.96 8.35
CA ARG A 44 1.10 20.40 8.07
C ARG A 44 0.34 21.27 9.06
N SER A 45 -0.91 20.96 9.39
CA SER A 45 -1.69 21.75 10.37
C SER A 45 -1.11 21.67 11.79
N GLN A 46 -0.43 20.56 12.12
CA GLN A 46 0.30 20.39 13.38
C GLN A 46 1.70 21.04 13.37
N GLY A 47 2.12 21.67 12.27
CA GLY A 47 3.47 22.24 12.12
C GLY A 47 4.58 21.20 11.96
N ASN A 48 4.23 19.93 11.76
CA ASN A 48 5.19 18.83 11.57
C ASN A 48 5.55 18.68 10.08
N PHE A 49 6.27 19.67 9.55
CA PHE A 49 6.63 19.72 8.12
C PHE A 49 7.58 18.61 7.69
N LYS A 50 8.46 18.14 8.59
CA LYS A 50 9.41 17.06 8.28
C LYS A 50 8.69 15.75 8.00
N GLU A 51 7.71 15.41 8.82
CA GLU A 51 6.93 14.19 8.61
C GLU A 51 5.95 14.36 7.44
N ALA A 52 5.40 15.55 7.22
CA ALA A 52 4.59 15.85 6.04
C ALA A 52 5.38 15.65 4.73
N ASP A 53 6.64 16.10 4.67
CA ASP A 53 7.51 15.91 3.50
C ASP A 53 7.84 14.43 3.26
N ARG A 54 8.04 13.64 4.32
CA ARG A 54 8.19 12.19 4.22
C ARG A 54 6.94 11.53 3.64
N MET A 55 5.77 11.91 4.14
CA MET A 55 4.49 11.39 3.66
C MET A 55 4.27 11.72 2.18
N MET A 56 4.62 12.94 1.75
CA MET A 56 4.59 13.35 0.35
C MET A 56 5.51 12.48 -0.52
N LYS A 57 6.75 12.25 -0.10
CA LYS A 57 7.70 11.38 -0.83
C LYS A 57 7.20 9.93 -0.94
N THR A 58 6.59 9.41 0.13
CA THR A 58 5.96 8.08 0.11
C THR A 58 4.81 8.04 -0.90
N LYS A 59 3.93 9.06 -0.91
CA LYS A 59 2.86 9.20 -1.90
C LYS A 59 3.39 9.20 -3.33
N GLU A 60 4.46 9.94 -3.61
CA GLU A 60 5.09 9.97 -4.93
C GLU A 60 5.63 8.60 -5.37
N GLN A 61 6.22 7.83 -4.45
CA GLN A 61 6.68 6.47 -4.75
C GLN A 61 5.51 5.55 -5.09
N MET A 62 4.41 5.63 -4.34
CA MET A 62 3.19 4.87 -4.61
C MET A 62 2.58 5.22 -5.97
N LEU A 63 2.51 6.51 -6.33
CA LEU A 63 2.06 6.96 -7.65
C LEU A 63 2.95 6.45 -8.79
N LYS A 64 4.27 6.38 -8.59
CA LYS A 64 5.19 5.78 -9.58
C LYS A 64 4.92 4.29 -9.76
N SER A 65 4.69 3.57 -8.67
CA SER A 65 4.32 2.14 -8.72
C SER A 65 2.98 1.95 -9.45
N LEU A 66 1.98 2.78 -9.14
CA LEU A 66 0.67 2.75 -9.81
C LEU A 66 0.82 2.95 -11.33
N LYS A 67 1.59 3.96 -11.76
CA LYS A 67 1.86 4.21 -13.19
C LYS A 67 2.55 3.02 -13.86
N ARG A 68 3.48 2.35 -13.18
CA ARG A 68 4.15 1.15 -13.69
C ARG A 68 3.17 -0.01 -13.84
N LEU A 69 2.33 -0.25 -12.83
CA LEU A 69 1.32 -1.31 -12.86
C LEU A 69 0.32 -1.07 -14.01
N ASN A 70 -0.17 0.16 -14.17
CA ASN A 70 -1.05 0.49 -15.30
C ASN A 70 -0.34 0.36 -16.66
N GLY A 71 0.93 0.74 -16.76
CA GLY A 71 1.73 0.54 -17.96
C GLY A 71 1.96 -0.94 -18.31
N ILE A 72 2.11 -1.81 -17.31
CA ILE A 72 2.22 -3.27 -17.48
C ILE A 72 0.87 -3.83 -17.96
N ASN A 73 -0.24 -3.43 -17.35
CA ASN A 73 -1.59 -3.84 -17.79
C ASN A 73 -1.87 -3.43 -19.25
N GLN A 74 -1.49 -2.21 -19.65
CA GLN A 74 -1.63 -1.78 -21.05
C GLN A 74 -0.79 -2.61 -22.04
N ARG A 75 0.39 -3.07 -21.64
CA ARG A 75 1.24 -3.92 -22.50
C ARG A 75 0.71 -5.35 -22.57
N ALA A 76 0.25 -5.90 -21.45
CA ALA A 76 -0.39 -7.22 -21.41
C ALA A 76 -1.64 -7.27 -22.30
N ASN A 77 -2.46 -6.20 -22.30
CA ASN A 77 -3.65 -6.12 -23.13
C ASN A 77 -3.32 -6.04 -24.65
N LYS A 78 -2.16 -5.49 -25.04
CA LYS A 78 -1.73 -5.42 -26.45
C LYS A 78 -1.20 -6.74 -27.02
N GLN A 79 -0.84 -7.72 -26.18
CA GLN A 79 -0.36 -9.03 -26.64
C GLN A 79 -1.49 -10.05 -26.87
N ASN A 80 -2.74 -9.68 -26.59
CA ASN A 80 -3.93 -10.50 -26.78
C ASN A 80 -4.73 -10.15 -28.07
N ILE A 81 -4.12 -9.43 -29.02
CA ILE A 81 -4.72 -9.03 -30.31
C ILE A 81 -3.87 -9.59 -31.46
#